data_AF-A0A9W6VZD2-F1
#
_entry.id   AF-A0A9W6VZD2-F1
#
_cell.length_a   1.000
_cell.length_b   1.000
_cell.length_c   1.000
_cell.angle_alpha   90.00
_cell.angle_beta   90.00
_cell.angle_gamma   90.00
#
_symmetry.space_group_name_H-M   'P 1'
#
loop_
_entity.id
_entity.type
_entity.pdbx_description
1 polymer ?
#
loop_
_entity_poly.entity_id
_entity_poly.type
_entity_poly.pdbx_seq_one_letter_code
_entity_poly.pdbx_strand_id
1 'polypeptide(L)'
;MPPSPQQQLDRQAQRRLAVLRHAEEVTGNVALTCRYYGISRTCFYRWLRRYQDEGIDGLRDRSSRPHHSPNATQADIVNKIVYLRQNYHFGPLKIAMYLKRYHDIQIGHSLSTTSSNAWA
;
A
#
# COMPACT_ATOMS: atom_id res chain seq x y z
N MET A 1 -17.57 30.81 -5.34
CA MET A 1 -17.41 29.73 -4.35
C MET A 1 -16.27 28.85 -4.84
N PRO A 2 -15.10 28.81 -4.19
CA PRO A 2 -14.03 27.90 -4.61
C PRO A 2 -14.51 26.45 -4.39
N PRO A 3 -14.12 25.49 -5.26
CA PRO A 3 -14.47 24.09 -5.07
C PRO A 3 -13.92 23.58 -3.73
N SER A 4 -14.73 22.81 -3.01
CA SER A 4 -14.35 22.20 -1.72
C SER A 4 -13.08 21.34 -1.85
N PRO A 5 -12.18 21.30 -0.83
CA PRO A 5 -10.86 20.62 -0.89
C PRO A 5 -10.86 19.11 -1.23
N GLN A 6 -12.02 18.47 -1.33
CA GLN A 6 -12.14 17.01 -1.48
C GLN A 6 -12.19 16.50 -2.93
N GLN A 7 -12.00 17.36 -3.94
CA GLN A 7 -12.25 17.00 -5.34
C GLN A 7 -11.03 17.05 -6.27
N GLN A 8 -9.83 16.76 -5.78
CA GLN A 8 -8.75 16.32 -6.67
C GLN A 8 -8.83 14.80 -6.81
N LEU A 9 -9.40 14.31 -7.90
CA LEU A 9 -9.34 12.89 -8.23
C LEU A 9 -7.88 12.50 -8.52
N ASP A 10 -7.35 11.52 -7.78
CA ASP A 10 -6.01 11.01 -8.06
C ASP A 10 -5.97 10.50 -9.50
N ARG A 11 -4.84 10.71 -10.21
CA ARG A 11 -4.64 10.29 -11.61
C ARG A 11 -5.04 8.82 -11.83
N GLN A 12 -4.84 7.99 -10.81
CA GLN A 12 -5.17 6.58 -10.82
C GLN A 12 -6.67 6.30 -10.77
N ALA A 13 -7.42 7.06 -9.96
CA ALA A 13 -8.87 7.00 -9.93
C ALA A 13 -9.48 7.46 -11.26
N GLN A 14 -8.94 8.54 -11.85
CA GLN A 14 -9.36 9.00 -13.19
C GLN A 14 -9.13 7.92 -14.25
N ARG A 15 -7.94 7.28 -14.25
CA ARG A 15 -7.64 6.17 -15.15
C ARG A 15 -8.62 5.00 -14.97
N ARG A 16 -8.91 4.60 -13.73
CA ARG A 16 -9.86 3.52 -13.44
C ARG A 16 -11.28 3.86 -13.92
N LEU A 17 -11.72 5.11 -13.73
CA LEU A 17 -13.01 5.57 -14.22
C LEU A 17 -13.09 5.53 -15.76
N ALA A 18 -12.04 5.97 -16.45
CA ALA A 18 -11.98 5.92 -17.91
C ALA A 18 -12.10 4.48 -18.45
N VAL A 19 -11.48 3.51 -17.77
CA VAL A 19 -11.61 2.08 -18.13
C VAL A 19 -13.06 1.61 -18.00
N LEU A 20 -13.74 1.94 -16.89
CA LEU A 20 -15.12 1.53 -16.66
C LEU A 20 -16.05 2.13 -17.73
N ARG A 21 -15.92 3.43 -18.01
CA ARG A 21 -16.69 4.11 -19.05
C ARG A 21 -16.42 3.54 -20.44
N HIS A 22 -15.17 3.24 -20.79
CA HIS A 22 -14.85 2.65 -22.09
C HIS A 22 -15.52 1.29 -22.31
N ALA A 23 -15.65 0.48 -21.25
CA ALA A 23 -16.36 -0.80 -21.33
C ALA A 23 -17.86 -0.61 -21.60
N GLU A 24 -18.47 0.44 -21.03
CA GLU A 24 -19.90 0.75 -21.15
C GLU A 24 -20.24 1.47 -22.46
N GLU A 25 -19.49 2.52 -22.80
CA GLU A 25 -19.81 3.45 -23.88
C GLU A 25 -19.20 3.05 -25.24
N VAL A 26 -18.02 2.42 -25.24
CA VAL A 26 -17.26 2.20 -26.48
C VAL A 26 -17.33 0.75 -26.93
N THR A 27 -16.97 -0.18 -26.05
CA THR A 27 -16.80 -1.58 -26.47
C THR A 27 -18.04 -2.44 -26.24
N GLY A 28 -18.83 -2.17 -25.19
CA GLY A 28 -19.89 -3.06 -24.71
C GLY A 28 -19.37 -4.45 -24.25
N ASN A 29 -18.04 -4.63 -24.17
CA ASN A 29 -17.40 -5.92 -23.94
C ASN A 29 -16.18 -5.77 -23.03
N VAL A 30 -16.34 -6.23 -21.79
CA VAL A 30 -15.30 -6.18 -20.74
C VAL A 30 -14.00 -6.88 -21.15
N ALA A 31 -14.07 -7.99 -21.88
CA ALA A 31 -12.87 -8.74 -22.26
C ALA A 31 -12.01 -7.96 -23.27
N LEU A 32 -12.64 -7.30 -24.23
CA LEU A 32 -11.94 -6.44 -25.19
C LEU A 32 -11.35 -5.20 -24.51
N THR A 33 -12.11 -4.53 -23.64
CA THR A 33 -11.61 -3.39 -22.87
C THR A 33 -10.42 -3.77 -21.98
N CYS A 34 -10.49 -4.91 -21.31
CA CYS A 34 -9.37 -5.42 -20.49
C CYS A 34 -8.10 -5.64 -21.32
N ARG A 35 -8.23 -6.19 -22.54
CA ARG A 35 -7.11 -6.36 -23.47
C ARG A 35 -6.53 -5.02 -23.91
N TYR A 36 -7.38 -4.05 -24.25
CA TYR A 36 -6.96 -2.72 -24.71
C TYR A 36 -6.20 -1.94 -23.63
N TYR A 37 -6.69 -1.94 -22.38
CA TYR A 37 -6.05 -1.22 -21.27
C TYR A 37 -4.95 -2.01 -20.54
N GLY A 38 -4.69 -3.27 -20.93
CA GLY A 38 -3.68 -4.12 -20.31
C GLY A 38 -3.99 -4.48 -18.85
N ILE A 39 -5.25 -4.74 -18.52
CA ILE A 39 -5.69 -5.10 -17.16
C ILE A 39 -6.34 -6.48 -17.13
N SER A 40 -6.35 -7.12 -15.97
CA SER A 40 -7.11 -8.35 -15.77
C SER A 40 -8.60 -8.06 -15.56
N ARG A 41 -9.45 -9.00 -15.98
CA ARG A 41 -10.90 -8.96 -15.72
C ARG A 41 -11.22 -8.90 -14.22
N THR A 42 -10.40 -9.55 -13.38
CA THR A 42 -10.54 -9.53 -11.93
C THR A 42 -10.34 -8.11 -11.37
N CYS A 43 -9.35 -7.36 -11.89
CA CYS A 43 -9.17 -5.96 -11.52
C CYS A 43 -10.37 -5.10 -11.94
N PHE A 44 -10.87 -5.30 -13.16
CA PHE A 44 -12.03 -4.59 -13.68
C PHE A 44 -13.26 -4.79 -12.78
N TYR A 45 -13.66 -6.03 -12.50
CA TYR A 45 -14.84 -6.29 -11.67
C TYR A 45 -14.68 -5.80 -10.22
N ARG A 46 -13.45 -5.83 -9.69
CA ARG A 46 -13.16 -5.24 -8.37
C ARG A 46 -13.40 -3.72 -8.37
N TRP A 47 -12.97 -3.01 -9.42
CA TRP A 47 -13.23 -1.58 -9.55
C TRP A 47 -14.70 -1.28 -9.81
N LEU A 48 -15.36 -2.07 -10.66
CA LEU A 48 -16.79 -1.92 -10.93
C LEU A 48 -17.63 -2.06 -9.66
N ARG A 49 -17.37 -3.10 -8.86
CA ARG A 49 -18.06 -3.31 -7.58
C ARG A 49 -17.87 -2.11 -6.64
N ARG A 50 -16.63 -1.65 -6.46
CA ARG A 50 -16.34 -0.48 -5.62
C ARG A 50 -16.99 0.80 -6.14
N TYR A 51 -17.06 0.96 -7.45
CA TYR A 51 -17.73 2.09 -8.08
C TYR A 51 -19.25 2.04 -7.88
N GLN A 52 -19.85 0.85 -7.88
CA GLN A 52 -21.27 0.68 -7.56
C GLN A 52 -21.57 0.95 -6.09
N ASP A 53 -20.69 0.54 -5.18
CA ASP A 53 -20.89 0.68 -3.73
C ASP A 53 -20.58 2.09 -3.20
N GLU A 54 -19.51 2.72 -3.71
CA GLU A 54 -18.93 3.95 -3.14
C GLU A 54 -18.75 5.07 -4.19
N GLY A 55 -19.22 4.86 -5.43
CA GLY A 55 -19.05 5.82 -6.51
C GLY A 55 -17.58 6.07 -6.87
N ILE A 56 -17.28 7.33 -7.19
CA ILE A 56 -15.93 7.76 -7.59
C ILE A 56 -14.90 7.51 -6.48
N ASP A 57 -15.29 7.62 -5.20
CA ASP A 57 -14.39 7.41 -4.07
C ASP A 57 -13.91 5.95 -3.97
N GLY A 58 -14.73 5.00 -4.42
CA GLY A 58 -14.36 3.59 -4.50
C GLY A 58 -13.18 3.30 -5.43
N LEU A 59 -12.88 4.22 -6.35
CA LEU A 59 -11.77 4.10 -7.31
C LEU A 59 -10.48 4.75 -6.82
N ARG A 60 -10.49 5.46 -5.69
CA ARG A 60 -9.28 6.01 -5.08
C ARG A 60 -8.34 4.92 -4.63
N ASP A 61 -7.07 5.28 -4.48
CA ASP A 61 -6.09 4.36 -3.95
C ASP A 61 -6.40 4.00 -2.50
N ARG A 62 -6.34 2.71 -2.22
CA ARG A 62 -6.51 2.16 -0.88
C ARG A 62 -5.21 1.53 -0.45
N SER A 63 -4.89 1.70 0.82
CA SER A 63 -3.77 1.01 1.44
C SER A 63 -3.94 -0.51 1.24
N SER A 64 -2.91 -1.16 0.70
CA SER A 64 -2.83 -2.62 0.65
C SER A 64 -2.26 -3.21 1.95
N ARG A 65 -2.04 -2.37 2.98
CA ARG A 65 -1.49 -2.83 4.25
C ARG A 65 -2.48 -3.81 4.90
N PRO A 66 -2.01 -4.98 5.36
CA PRO A 66 -2.86 -5.90 6.10
C PRO A 66 -3.38 -5.22 7.38
N HIS A 67 -4.67 -5.39 7.68
CA HIS A 67 -5.26 -4.84 8.91
C HIS A 67 -4.69 -5.50 10.17
N HIS A 68 -4.25 -6.75 10.06
CA HIS A 68 -3.67 -7.51 11.15
C HIS A 68 -2.41 -8.21 10.69
N SER A 69 -1.32 -8.03 11.42
CA SER A 69 -0.06 -8.73 11.22
C SER A 69 0.29 -9.44 12.53
N PRO A 70 -0.01 -10.75 12.68
CA PRO A 70 0.21 -11.46 13.94
C PRO A 70 1.69 -11.53 14.34
N ASN A 71 2.60 -11.39 13.37
CA ASN A 71 4.05 -11.29 13.60
C ASN A 71 4.54 -9.84 13.65
N ALA A 72 3.64 -8.87 13.86
CA ALA A 72 4.04 -7.49 14.06
C ALA A 72 4.92 -7.40 15.30
N THR A 73 6.16 -6.97 15.09
CA THR A 73 7.07 -6.61 16.18
C THR A 73 6.40 -5.58 17.06
N GLN A 74 6.42 -5.80 18.39
CA GLN A 74 5.84 -4.87 19.35
C GLN A 74 6.39 -3.46 19.13
N ALA A 75 5.53 -2.45 19.28
CA ALA A 75 5.86 -1.05 19.00
C ALA A 75 7.11 -0.59 19.78
N ASP A 76 7.28 -1.04 21.01
CA ASP A 76 8.43 -0.70 21.85
C ASP A 76 9.77 -1.19 21.27
N ILE A 77 9.76 -2.37 20.64
CA ILE A 77 10.93 -2.94 19.98
C ILE A 77 11.24 -2.15 18.72
N VAL A 78 10.22 -1.79 17.92
CA VAL A 78 10.39 -0.95 16.73
C VAL A 78 10.99 0.40 17.11
N ASN A 79 10.47 1.04 18.15
CA ASN A 79 10.98 2.32 18.65
C ASN A 79 12.45 2.22 19.08
N LYS A 80 12.83 1.13 19.75
CA LYS A 80 14.24 0.88 20.11
C LYS A 80 15.13 0.67 18.88
N ILE A 81 14.67 -0.06 17.87
CA ILE A 81 15.42 -0.23 16.61
C ILE A 81 15.64 1.13 15.93
N VAL A 82 14.59 1.96 15.86
CA VAL A 82 14.68 3.31 15.28
C VAL A 82 15.66 4.18 16.07
N TYR A 83 15.55 4.17 17.40
CA TYR A 83 16.46 4.90 18.29
C TYR A 83 17.92 4.49 18.07
N LEU A 84 18.21 3.18 17.98
CA LEU A 84 19.55 2.65 17.74
C LEU A 84 20.09 3.02 16.34
N ARG A 85 19.23 3.06 15.32
CA ARG A 85 19.60 3.51 13.97
C ARG A 85 19.90 5.01 13.92
N GLN A 86 19.12 5.82 14.62
CA GLN A 86 19.23 7.28 14.56
C GLN A 86 20.38 7.82 15.43
N ASN A 87 20.55 7.30 16.65
CA ASN A 87 21.52 7.86 17.60
C ASN A 87 22.90 7.21 17.53
N TYR A 88 22.95 5.91 17.19
CA TYR A 88 24.21 5.15 17.19
C TYR A 88 24.60 4.65 15.80
N HIS A 89 23.75 4.88 14.78
CA HIS A 89 23.95 4.41 13.41
C HIS A 89 24.29 2.92 13.31
N PHE A 90 23.71 2.13 14.22
CA PHE A 90 24.00 0.70 14.25
C PHE A 90 23.47 0.02 13.00
N GLY A 91 24.35 -0.74 12.36
CA GLY A 91 23.96 -1.70 11.36
C GLY A 91 23.01 -2.74 11.96
N PRO A 92 22.22 -3.39 11.12
CA PRO A 92 21.15 -4.27 11.57
C PRO A 92 21.61 -5.45 12.42
N LEU A 93 22.78 -6.05 12.11
CA LEU A 93 23.37 -7.11 12.92
C LEU A 93 23.71 -6.62 14.33
N LYS A 94 24.22 -5.40 14.45
CA LYS A 94 24.59 -4.78 15.73
C LYS A 94 23.35 -4.44 16.55
N ILE A 95 22.25 -4.04 15.90
CA ILE A 95 20.95 -3.87 16.56
C ILE A 95 20.41 -5.19 17.09
N ALA A 96 20.43 -6.26 16.28
CA ALA A 96 20.00 -7.58 16.72
C ALA A 96 20.84 -8.08 17.91
N MET A 97 22.16 -7.89 17.85
CA MET A 97 23.08 -8.22 18.95
C MET A 97 22.76 -7.39 20.20
N TYR A 98 22.54 -6.08 20.07
CA TYR A 98 22.23 -5.19 21.20
C TYR A 98 20.91 -5.59 21.86
N LEU A 99 19.86 -5.83 21.08
CA LEU A 99 18.54 -6.21 21.59
C LEU A 99 18.58 -7.58 22.28
N LYS A 100 19.33 -8.53 21.73
CA LYS A 100 19.60 -9.81 22.37
C LYS A 100 20.36 -9.65 23.69
N ARG A 101 21.42 -8.82 23.71
CA ARG A 101 22.33 -8.66 24.84
C ARG A 101 21.72 -7.92 26.03
N TYR A 102 20.96 -6.85 25.76
CA TYR A 102 20.49 -5.92 26.80
C TYR A 102 18.99 -6.00 27.07
N HIS A 103 18.23 -6.64 26.19
CA HIS A 103 16.77 -6.72 26.31
C HIS A 103 16.22 -8.14 26.17
N ASP A 104 17.07 -9.15 25.97
CA ASP A 104 16.70 -10.56 25.75
C ASP A 104 15.68 -10.78 24.60
N ILE A 105 15.67 -9.87 23.63
CA ILE A 105 14.75 -9.90 22.49
C ILE A 105 15.47 -10.54 21.30
N GLN A 106 14.98 -11.68 20.83
CA GLN A 106 15.43 -12.31 19.58
C GLN A 106 14.65 -11.72 18.39
N ILE A 107 15.35 -11.04 17.48
CA ILE A 107 14.80 -10.63 16.20
C ILE A 107 15.23 -11.63 15.13
N GLY A 108 14.27 -12.16 14.36
CA GLY A 108 14.55 -13.06 13.24
C GLY A 108 15.46 -12.40 12.19
N HIS A 109 16.36 -13.20 11.59
CA HIS A 109 17.40 -12.73 10.65
C HIS A 109 16.86 -12.01 9.39
N SER A 110 15.57 -12.11 9.06
CA SER A 110 14.98 -11.45 7.88
C SER A 110 14.80 -9.93 8.03
N LEU A 111 14.96 -9.38 9.24
CA LEU A 111 14.72 -7.96 9.53
C LEU A 111 15.99 -7.10 9.45
N SER A 112 17.15 -7.71 9.18
CA SER A 112 18.40 -6.96 9.05
C SER A 112 18.55 -6.24 7.71
N THR A 113 17.94 -6.75 6.64
CA THR A 113 18.24 -6.29 5.27
C THR A 113 17.17 -5.35 4.70
N THR A 114 16.43 -4.62 5.53
CA THR A 114 15.63 -3.51 4.98
C THR A 114 16.54 -2.34 4.67
N SER A 115 17.11 -2.40 3.46
CA SER A 115 17.53 -1.23 2.69
C SER A 115 16.46 -0.16 2.83
N SER A 116 16.90 1.06 3.12
CA SER A 116 16.09 2.26 2.91
C SER A 116 15.34 2.14 1.58
N ASN A 117 14.02 2.16 1.67
CA ASN A 117 13.05 2.76 0.75
C ASN A 117 11.68 2.24 1.15
N ALA A 118 11.16 2.82 2.23
CA ALA A 118 9.83 2.56 2.71
C ALA A 118 9.20 3.92 3.03
N TRP A 119 8.32 4.37 2.12
CA TRP A 119 7.28 5.39 2.33
C TRP A 119 7.74 6.85 2.35
N ALA A 120 7.97 7.42 1.17
CA ALA A 120 7.67 8.81 0.84
C ALA A 120 6.51 8.82 -0.16
#